data_AF-X6G9C8-F1
#
_entry.id   AF-X6G9C8-F1
#
_cell.length_a   1.000
_cell.length_b   1.000
_cell.length_c   1.000
_cell.angle_alpha   90.00
_cell.angle_beta   90.00
_cell.angle_gamma   90.00
#
_symmetry.space_group_name_H-M   'P 1'
#
loop_
_entity.id
_entity.type
_entity.pdbx_description
1 polymer ?
#
loop_
_entity_poly.entity_id
_entity_poly.type
_entity_poly.pdbx_seq_one_letter_code
_entity_poly.pdbx_strand_id
1 'polypeptide(L)'
;MRTWQVERRKRTRQLIELGGLVLKAGIVELTNDDRAIIYGAMLWIAAKLQGHDGKHARELLAAKGKQAFDGERREEQMDWRT
;
A
#
# COMPACT_ATOMS: atom_id res chain seq x y z
N MET A 1 -31.29 -2.15 1.93
CA MET A 1 -30.26 -2.20 0.85
C MET A 1 -29.94 -3.68 0.59
N ARG A 2 -29.93 -4.17 -0.66
CA ARG A 2 -29.67 -5.60 -0.93
C ARG A 2 -28.24 -5.96 -0.52
N THR A 3 -28.04 -7.11 0.13
CA THR A 3 -26.75 -7.57 0.69
C THR A 3 -25.59 -7.51 -0.33
N TRP A 4 -25.83 -7.98 -1.55
CA TRP A 4 -24.83 -7.96 -2.64
C TRP A 4 -24.30 -6.55 -2.97
N GLN A 5 -25.13 -5.50 -2.83
CA GLN A 5 -24.70 -4.12 -3.11
C GLN A 5 -23.77 -3.58 -2.03
N VAL A 6 -23.93 -4.05 -0.80
CA VAL A 6 -23.06 -3.70 0.32
C VAL A 6 -21.70 -4.40 0.15
N GLU A 7 -21.72 -5.68 -0.19
CA GLU A 7 -20.51 -6.46 -0.46
C GLU A 7 -19.70 -5.91 -1.63
N ARG A 8 -20.35 -5.56 -2.74
CA ARG A 8 -19.67 -4.95 -3.90
C ARG A 8 -18.98 -3.65 -3.52
N ARG A 9 -19.63 -2.76 -2.75
CA ARG A 9 -19.03 -1.50 -2.31
C ARG A 9 -17.84 -1.73 -1.38
N LYS A 10 -17.94 -2.68 -0.46
CA LYS A 10 -16.82 -3.07 0.40
C LYS A 10 -15.63 -3.56 -0.43
N ARG A 11 -15.86 -4.44 -1.41
CA ARG A 11 -14.82 -4.94 -2.32
C ARG A 11 -14.18 -3.81 -3.12
N THR A 12 -14.98 -2.95 -3.74
CA THR A 12 -14.45 -1.82 -4.54
C THR A 12 -13.65 -0.87 -3.66
N ARG A 13 -14.14 -0.53 -2.47
CA ARG A 13 -13.39 0.31 -1.52
C ARG A 13 -12.05 -0.31 -1.17
N GLN A 14 -12.02 -1.59 -0.81
CA GLN A 14 -10.78 -2.29 -0.49
C GLN A 14 -9.78 -2.28 -1.65
N LEU A 15 -10.24 -2.51 -2.89
CA LEU A 15 -9.36 -2.47 -4.07
C LEU A 15 -8.82 -1.07 -4.34
N ILE A 16 -9.64 -0.03 -4.14
CA ILE A 16 -9.20 1.37 -4.27
C ILE A 16 -8.18 1.71 -3.19
N GLU A 17 -8.41 1.31 -1.94
CA GLU A 17 -7.47 1.54 -0.84
C GLU A 17 -6.12 0.87 -1.13
N LEU A 18 -6.13 -0.39 -1.59
CA LEU A 18 -4.90 -1.10 -1.97
C LEU A 18 -4.19 -0.43 -3.16
N GLY A 19 -4.93 -0.02 -4.19
CA GLY A 19 -4.36 0.72 -5.32
C GLY A 19 -3.77 2.07 -4.91
N GLY A 20 -4.42 2.75 -3.96
CA GLY A 20 -3.95 4.01 -3.39
C GLY A 20 -2.59 3.87 -2.68
N LEU A 21 -2.30 2.72 -2.06
CA LEU A 21 -0.99 2.47 -1.44
C LEU A 21 0.14 2.37 -2.49
N VAL A 22 -0.15 1.82 -3.67
CA VAL A 22 0.83 1.72 -4.76
C VAL A 22 1.19 3.10 -5.29
N LEU A 23 0.17 3.95 -5.50
CA LEU A 23 0.36 5.34 -5.91
C LEU A 23 1.08 6.14 -4.83
N LYS A 24 0.67 6.03 -3.56
CA LYS A 24 1.28 6.77 -2.44
C LYS A 24 2.76 6.42 -2.25
N ALA A 25 3.14 5.17 -2.50
CA ALA A 25 4.54 4.73 -2.46
C ALA A 25 5.39 5.25 -3.64
N GLY A 26 4.81 6.05 -4.55
CA GLY A 26 5.49 6.58 -5.75
C GLY A 26 5.82 5.52 -6.79
N ILE A 27 5.26 4.31 -6.66
CA ILE A 27 5.62 3.17 -7.51
C ILE A 27 5.16 3.45 -8.95
N VAL A 28 3.97 4.03 -9.12
CA VAL A 28 3.39 4.29 -10.45
C VAL A 28 4.27 5.26 -11.23
N GLU A 29 4.74 6.33 -10.59
CA GLU A 29 5.66 7.31 -11.19
C GLU A 29 7.01 6.68 -11.52
N LEU A 30 7.58 5.89 -10.59
CA LEU A 30 8.88 5.25 -10.77
C LEU A 30 8.89 4.19 -11.88
N THR A 31 7.76 3.51 -12.11
CA THR A 31 7.64 2.47 -13.14
C THR A 31 6.96 2.96 -14.42
N ASN A 32 6.58 4.23 -14.50
CA ASN A 32 5.79 4.79 -15.61
C ASN A 32 4.52 3.97 -15.91
N ASP A 33 3.79 3.58 -14.87
CA ASP A 33 2.59 2.72 -14.91
C ASP A 33 2.79 1.36 -15.62
N ASP A 34 4.04 0.87 -15.73
CA ASP A 34 4.29 -0.47 -16.27
C ASP A 34 3.77 -1.55 -15.30
N ARG A 35 2.60 -2.09 -15.63
CA ARG A 35 1.90 -3.11 -14.82
C ARG A 35 2.71 -4.38 -14.64
N ALA A 36 3.55 -4.76 -15.60
CA ALA A 36 4.38 -5.95 -15.48
C ALA A 36 5.48 -5.74 -14.44
N ILE A 37 6.10 -4.55 -14.43
CA ILE A 37 7.11 -4.18 -13.42
C ILE A 37 6.47 -4.09 -12.03
N ILE A 38 5.32 -3.41 -11.90
CA ILE A 38 4.61 -3.29 -10.62
C ILE A 38 4.24 -4.67 -10.08
N TYR A 39 3.68 -5.53 -10.93
CA TYR A 39 3.31 -6.89 -10.52
C TYR A 39 4.53 -7.74 -10.16
N GLY A 40 5.61 -7.65 -10.94
CA GLY A 40 6.88 -8.34 -10.64
C GLY A 40 7.47 -7.92 -9.28
N ALA A 41 7.43 -6.63 -8.94
CA ALA A 41 7.86 -6.14 -7.64
C ALA A 41 7.01 -6.70 -6.49
N MET A 42 5.69 -6.76 -6.65
CA MET A 42 4.79 -7.37 -5.66
C MET A 42 5.06 -8.87 -5.48
N LEU A 43 5.32 -9.60 -6.58
CA LEU A 43 5.70 -11.01 -6.52
C LEU A 43 7.03 -11.22 -5.79
N TRP A 44 8.02 -10.35 -6.02
CA TRP A 44 9.29 -10.41 -5.31
C TRP A 44 9.11 -10.20 -3.80
N ILE A 45 8.27 -9.24 -3.39
CA ILE A 45 7.91 -9.03 -1.98
C ILE A 45 7.21 -10.28 -1.43
N ALA A 46 6.23 -10.84 -2.14
CA ALA A 46 5.50 -12.03 -1.71
C ALA A 46 6.45 -13.22 -1.46
N ALA A 47 7.41 -13.44 -2.36
CA ALA A 47 8.43 -14.49 -2.21
C ALA A 47 9.30 -14.25 -0.96
N LYS A 48 9.75 -13.00 -0.72
CA LYS A 48 10.50 -12.65 0.50
C LYS A 48 9.71 -12.89 1.78
N LEU A 49 8.41 -12.61 1.77
CA LEU A 49 7.53 -12.81 2.93
C LEU A 49 7.19 -14.28 3.21
N GLN A 50 7.21 -15.13 2.19
CA GLN A 50 6.99 -16.57 2.32
C GLN A 50 8.25 -17.34 2.76
N GLY A 51 9.43 -16.74 2.63
CA GLY A 51 10.70 -17.35 3.05
C GLY A 51 10.85 -17.50 4.56
N HIS A 52 11.92 -18.18 4.98
CA HIS A 52 12.27 -18.48 6.37
C HIS A 52 12.26 -17.22 7.28
N ASP A 53 12.83 -16.12 6.80
CA ASP A 53 12.89 -14.85 7.56
C ASP A 53 11.66 -13.96 7.35
N GLY A 54 10.59 -14.52 6.77
CA GLY A 54 9.39 -13.79 6.41
C GLY A 54 8.72 -13.10 7.60
N LYS A 55 8.84 -13.65 8.82
CA LYS A 55 8.30 -12.99 10.04
C LYS A 55 9.02 -11.67 10.30
N HIS A 56 10.35 -11.69 10.30
CA HIS A 56 11.16 -10.49 10.50
C HIS A 56 10.92 -9.46 9.39
N ALA A 57 10.81 -9.91 8.14
CA ALA A 57 10.49 -9.05 7.01
C ALA A 57 9.12 -8.35 7.17
N ARG A 58 8.09 -9.05 7.67
CA ARG A 58 6.77 -8.45 7.96
C ARG A 58 6.86 -7.37 9.04
N GLU A 59 7.58 -7.64 10.13
CA GLU A 59 7.75 -6.69 11.24
C GLU A 59 8.46 -5.41 10.77
N LEU A 60 9.53 -5.55 9.99
CA LEU A 60 10.28 -4.42 9.44
C LEU A 60 9.42 -3.59 8.47
N LEU A 61 8.69 -4.25 7.56
CA LEU A 61 7.80 -3.55 6.62
C LEU A 61 6.65 -2.84 7.34
N ALA A 62 6.07 -3.46 8.38
CA ALA A 62 5.02 -2.84 9.19
C ALA A 62 5.54 -1.59 9.92
N ALA A 63 6.74 -1.67 10.52
CA ALA A 63 7.36 -0.53 11.20
C ALA A 63 7.65 0.62 10.22
N LYS A 64 8.22 0.31 9.05
CA LYS A 64 8.53 1.31 8.02
C LYS A 64 7.26 1.96 7.47
N GLY A 65 6.23 1.16 7.18
CA GLY A 65 4.94 1.67 6.72
C GLY A 65 4.30 2.60 7.74
N LYS A 66 4.30 2.23 9.03
CA LYS A 66 3.79 3.10 10.10
C LYS A 66 4.53 4.44 10.19
N GLN A 67 5.87 4.41 10.10
CA GLN A 67 6.68 5.62 10.09
C GLN A 67 6.36 6.54 8.91
N ALA A 68 6.18 5.98 7.70
CA ALA A 68 5.81 6.75 6.52
C ALA A 68 4.46 7.45 6.71
N PHE A 69 3.44 6.71 7.15
CA PHE A 69 2.11 7.28 7.44
C PHE A 69 2.16 8.37 8.52
N ASP A 70 2.93 8.16 9.59
CA ASP A 70 3.08 9.16 10.66
C ASP A 70 3.87 10.40 10.21
N GLY A 71 4.75 10.27 9.21
CA GLY A 71 5.47 11.38 8.58
C GLY A 71 4.53 12.24 7.75
N GLU A 72 3.80 11.64 6.82
CA GLU A 72 2.81 12.33 5.96
C GLU A 72 1.75 13.05 6.79
N ARG A 73 1.23 12.41 7.85
CA ARG A 73 0.26 13.04 8.77
C ARG A 73 0.83 14.26 9.49
N ARG A 74 2.15 14.33 9.70
CA ARG A 74 2.81 15.48 10.30
C ARG A 74 3.00 16.60 9.29
N GLU A 75 3.37 16.27 8.07
CA GLU A 75 3.50 17.23 6.96
C GLU A 75 2.14 17.88 6.67
N GLU A 76 1.08 17.10 6.49
CA GLU A 76 -0.30 17.59 6.37
C GLU A 76 -0.67 18.50 7.56
N GLN A 77 -0.19 18.17 8.76
CA GLN A 77 -0.43 18.96 9.97
C GLN A 77 0.36 20.28 10.08
N MET A 78 1.45 20.41 9.32
CA MET A 78 2.25 21.63 9.27
C MET A 78 1.76 22.53 8.13
N ASP A 79 1.36 21.94 7.02
CA ASP A 79 0.81 22.63 5.85
C ASP A 79 -0.49 23.39 6.20
N TRP A 80 -1.40 22.82 7.02
CA TRP A 80 -2.61 23.56 7.44
C TRP A 80 -2.34 24.72 8.41
N ARG A 81 -1.17 24.74 9.08
CA ARG A 81 -0.81 25.76 10.08
C ARG A 81 -0.07 26.96 9.49
N THR A 82 0.28 26.90 8.21
CA THR A 82 1.06 27.93 7.50
C THR A 82 0.13 28.66 6.53
#